data_AF-A0A819I3G1-F1
#
_entry.id   AF-A0A819I3G1-F1
#
_cell.length_a   1.000
_cell.length_b   1.000
_cell.length_c   1.000
_cell.angle_alpha   90.00
_cell.angle_beta   90.00
_cell.angle_gamma   90.00
#
_symmetry.space_group_name_H-M   'P 1'
#
loop_
_entity.id
_entity.type
_entity.pdbx_description
1 polymer ?
#
loop_
_entity_poly.entity_id
_entity_poly.type
_entity_poly.pdbx_seq_one_letter_code
_entity_poly.pdbx_strand_id
1 'polypeptide(L)'
;MKTIDLLLATRYNNIGYIYCKLENTEQALHYIQKALDYTRSLPSNIPLISRIFCNLTVTYEQSENYSKSEFYWKKGLEHHLQSMPNNTDATASLFQAVAITLADHQKYAESIEYLKRSLTICKNQEQILLFSCYKHLATAYNGLKEFQTADKYLQKAIEIAHTLSSIDLSPIYVDSGNNHYQAQNYQQALLSYGKALEFSQLHNNLSTHLKIFIVYTIQNESTHALNYYEHNIRSRLAEMTGLFMLELSALAAPKPLKLPFQLEYA
;
A
#
# COMPACT_ATOMS: atom_id res chain seq x y z
N MET A 1 30.29 -25.94 12.62
CA MET A 1 28.83 -26.15 12.59
C MET A 1 28.05 -24.85 12.42
N LYS A 2 28.07 -23.91 13.37
CA LYS A 2 27.27 -22.67 13.32
C LYS A 2 27.36 -21.87 12.00
N THR A 3 28.54 -21.79 11.38
CA THR A 3 28.73 -21.06 10.11
C THR A 3 28.13 -21.78 8.89
N ILE A 4 28.14 -23.12 8.89
CA ILE A 4 27.54 -23.92 7.82
C ILE A 4 26.02 -23.85 7.93
N ASP A 5 25.48 -23.96 9.14
CA ASP A 5 24.03 -23.86 9.38
C ASP A 5 23.49 -22.48 8.98
N LEU A 6 24.22 -21.40 9.28
CA LEU A 6 23.87 -20.05 8.83
C LEU A 6 23.86 -19.93 7.30
N LEU A 7 24.85 -20.52 6.63
CA LEU A 7 24.93 -20.50 5.17
C LEU A 7 23.78 -21.30 4.55
N LEU A 8 23.49 -22.50 5.06
CA LEU A 8 22.40 -23.35 4.61
C LEU A 8 21.04 -22.66 4.83
N ALA A 9 20.80 -22.10 6.01
CA ALA A 9 19.60 -21.31 6.30
C ALA A 9 19.43 -20.16 5.30
N THR A 10 20.51 -19.41 5.01
CA THR A 10 20.47 -18.30 4.06
C THR A 10 20.13 -18.77 2.64
N ARG A 11 20.77 -19.86 2.18
CA ARG A 11 20.55 -20.39 0.83
C ARG A 11 19.14 -20.93 0.66
N TYR A 12 18.65 -21.73 1.60
CA TYR A 12 17.29 -22.25 1.56
C TYR A 12 16.24 -21.14 1.63
N ASN A 13 16.46 -20.11 2.44
CA ASN A 13 15.56 -18.96 2.52
C ASN A 13 15.49 -18.21 1.18
N ASN A 14 16.63 -18.06 0.49
CA ASN A 14 16.65 -17.40 -0.82
C ASN A 14 15.97 -18.24 -1.91
N ILE A 15 16.13 -19.58 -1.88
CA ILE A 15 15.40 -20.48 -2.79
C ILE A 15 13.88 -20.35 -2.54
N GLY A 16 13.47 -20.37 -1.26
CA GLY A 16 12.09 -20.19 -0.87
C GLY A 16 11.51 -18.84 -1.34
N TYR A 17 12.27 -17.76 -1.21
CA TYR A 17 11.89 -16.45 -1.73
C TYR A 17 11.71 -16.44 -3.26
N ILE A 18 12.56 -17.13 -4.01
CA ILE A 18 12.42 -17.25 -5.46
C ILE A 18 11.11 -17.97 -5.80
N TYR A 19 10.79 -19.08 -5.14
CA TYR A 19 9.52 -19.78 -5.35
C TYR A 19 8.29 -18.94 -4.95
N CYS A 20 8.40 -18.13 -3.89
CA CYS A 20 7.37 -17.16 -3.51
C CYS A 20 7.13 -16.13 -4.63
N LYS A 21 8.18 -15.65 -5.31
CA LYS A 21 8.05 -14.78 -6.48
C LYS A 21 7.50 -15.46 -7.72
N LEU A 22 7.63 -16.78 -7.82
CA LEU A 22 7.02 -17.60 -8.87
C LEU A 22 5.60 -18.06 -8.50
N GLU A 23 5.03 -17.57 -7.40
CA GLU A 23 3.71 -17.95 -6.87
C GLU A 23 3.55 -19.46 -6.64
N ASN A 24 4.66 -20.18 -6.50
CA ASN A 24 4.67 -21.60 -6.14
C ASN A 24 4.74 -21.73 -4.62
N THR A 25 3.58 -21.57 -3.98
CA THR A 25 3.44 -21.55 -2.52
C THR A 25 3.94 -22.83 -1.85
N GLU A 26 3.70 -24.00 -2.46
CA GLU A 26 4.11 -25.29 -1.88
C GLU A 26 5.64 -25.39 -1.76
N GLN A 27 6.35 -25.11 -2.85
CA GLN A 27 7.82 -25.14 -2.85
C GLN A 27 8.40 -24.02 -2.00
N ALA A 28 7.79 -22.82 -2.02
CA ALA A 28 8.19 -21.72 -1.15
C ALA A 28 8.15 -22.15 0.33
N LEU A 29 7.02 -22.67 0.81
CA LEU A 29 6.89 -23.14 2.19
C LEU A 29 7.89 -24.24 2.53
N HIS A 30 8.10 -25.22 1.64
CA HIS A 30 9.07 -26.30 1.85
C HIS A 30 10.48 -25.78 2.10
N TYR A 31 10.98 -24.90 1.23
CA TYR A 31 12.34 -24.39 1.34
C TYR A 31 12.51 -23.38 2.49
N ILE A 32 11.51 -22.53 2.74
CA ILE A 32 11.56 -21.59 3.87
C ILE A 32 11.50 -22.35 5.20
N GLN A 33 10.70 -23.43 5.31
CA GLN A 33 10.66 -24.26 6.51
C GLN A 33 11.99 -24.98 6.75
N LYS A 34 12.64 -25.49 5.69
CA LYS A 34 14.01 -26.02 5.79
C LYS A 34 14.99 -24.97 6.30
N ALA A 35 14.91 -23.74 5.79
CA ALA A 35 15.75 -22.65 6.27
C ALA A 35 15.55 -22.42 7.78
N LEU A 36 14.30 -22.41 8.24
CA LEU A 36 13.97 -22.25 9.65
C LEU A 36 14.54 -23.38 10.53
N ASP A 37 14.54 -24.63 10.05
CA ASP A 37 15.10 -25.76 10.80
C ASP A 37 16.61 -25.61 11.03
N TYR A 38 17.36 -25.10 10.05
CA TYR A 38 18.79 -24.79 10.21
C TYR A 38 19.05 -23.62 11.19
N THR A 39 18.05 -22.79 11.49
CA THR A 39 18.23 -21.71 12.49
C THR A 39 18.18 -22.21 13.94
N ARG A 40 17.69 -23.44 14.19
CA ARG A 40 17.55 -23.98 15.56
C ARG A 40 18.89 -24.15 16.28
N SER A 41 19.99 -24.33 15.56
CA SER A 41 21.35 -24.43 16.11
C SER A 41 22.06 -23.07 16.24
N LEU A 42 21.43 -22.00 15.78
CA LEU A 42 21.97 -20.65 15.76
C LEU A 42 21.50 -19.83 16.97
N PRO A 43 22.25 -18.79 17.39
CA PRO A 43 21.75 -17.79 18.31
C PRO A 43 20.40 -17.20 17.87
N SER A 44 19.49 -17.00 18.83
CA SER A 44 18.11 -16.54 18.58
C SER A 44 18.02 -15.11 18.05
N ASN A 45 19.07 -14.31 18.23
CA ASN A 45 19.15 -12.91 17.85
C ASN A 45 19.77 -12.67 16.47
N ILE A 46 19.86 -13.68 15.60
CA ILE A 46 20.37 -13.48 14.24
C ILE A 46 19.29 -12.82 13.36
N PRO A 47 19.60 -11.70 12.66
CA PRO A 47 18.64 -11.01 11.80
C PRO A 47 18.05 -11.86 10.65
N LEU A 48 18.72 -12.94 10.25
CA LEU A 48 18.19 -13.88 9.27
C LEU A 48 16.86 -14.52 9.72
N ILE A 49 16.67 -14.75 11.03
CA ILE A 49 15.48 -15.40 11.56
C ILE A 49 14.24 -14.52 11.30
N SER A 50 14.33 -13.21 11.51
CA SER A 50 13.22 -12.29 11.19
C SER A 50 12.91 -12.30 9.69
N ARG A 51 13.94 -12.32 8.82
CA ARG A 51 13.75 -12.41 7.37
C ARG A 51 13.08 -13.72 6.92
N ILE A 52 13.41 -14.85 7.55
CA ILE A 52 12.74 -16.14 7.30
C ILE A 52 11.24 -16.04 7.66
N PHE A 53 10.93 -15.45 8.81
CA PHE A 53 9.55 -15.22 9.22
C PHE A 53 8.78 -14.26 8.30
N CYS A 54 9.42 -13.20 7.78
CA CYS A 54 8.82 -12.34 6.75
C CYS A 54 8.47 -13.12 5.49
N ASN A 55 9.37 -14.00 5.01
CA ASN A 55 9.10 -14.81 3.84
C ASN A 55 7.96 -15.83 4.08
N LEU A 56 7.86 -16.42 5.28
CA LEU A 56 6.70 -17.25 5.65
C LEU A 56 5.40 -16.44 5.65
N THR A 57 5.44 -15.21 6.17
CA THR A 57 4.28 -14.29 6.19
C THR A 57 3.74 -14.10 4.78
N VAL A 58 4.58 -13.62 3.86
CA VAL A 58 4.19 -13.37 2.46
C VAL A 58 3.69 -14.64 1.78
N THR A 59 4.34 -15.77 2.02
CA THR A 59 3.94 -17.05 1.40
C THR A 59 2.57 -17.53 1.92
N TYR A 60 2.26 -17.29 3.20
CA TYR A 60 0.94 -17.62 3.74
C TYR A 60 -0.15 -16.65 3.28
N GLU A 61 0.16 -15.37 3.04
CA GLU A 61 -0.77 -14.44 2.40
C GLU A 61 -1.10 -14.84 0.97
N GLN A 62 -0.10 -15.27 0.19
CA GLN A 62 -0.30 -15.79 -1.17
C GLN A 62 -1.17 -17.05 -1.23
N SER A 63 -1.25 -17.81 -0.12
CA SER A 63 -2.14 -18.98 0.01
C SER A 63 -3.42 -18.65 0.78
N GLU A 64 -3.72 -17.37 0.99
CA GLU A 64 -4.89 -16.88 1.71
C GLU A 64 -5.02 -17.44 3.15
N ASN A 65 -3.90 -17.93 3.71
CA ASN A 65 -3.84 -18.43 5.08
C ASN A 65 -3.45 -17.31 6.05
N TYR A 66 -4.35 -16.35 6.20
CA TYR A 66 -4.13 -15.14 6.99
C TYR A 66 -3.79 -15.44 8.46
N SER A 67 -4.35 -16.51 9.04
CA SER A 67 -4.05 -16.89 10.42
C SER A 67 -2.59 -17.32 10.63
N LYS A 68 -2.02 -18.10 9.70
CA LYS A 68 -0.60 -18.47 9.77
C LYS A 68 0.31 -17.30 9.39
N SER A 69 -0.11 -16.46 8.44
CA SER A 69 0.60 -15.22 8.12
C SER A 69 0.79 -14.36 9.37
N GLU A 70 -0.31 -14.04 10.08
CA GLU A 70 -0.28 -13.23 11.28
C GLU A 70 0.62 -13.82 12.37
N PHE A 71 0.58 -15.14 12.56
CA PHE A 71 1.42 -15.83 13.53
C PHE A 71 2.92 -15.65 13.24
N TYR A 72 3.34 -15.91 11.99
CA TYR A 72 4.75 -15.81 11.63
C TYR A 72 5.24 -14.39 11.60
N TRP A 73 4.38 -13.45 11.25
CA TRP A 73 4.68 -12.05 11.29
C TRP A 73 4.91 -11.54 12.72
N LYS A 74 4.06 -11.93 13.69
CA LYS A 74 4.26 -11.58 15.12
C LYS A 74 5.61 -12.11 15.63
N LYS A 75 5.98 -13.34 15.25
CA LYS A 75 7.31 -13.90 15.55
C LYS A 75 8.45 -13.17 14.86
N GLY A 76 8.29 -12.83 13.58
CA GLY A 76 9.28 -12.06 12.81
C GLY A 76 9.60 -10.74 13.46
N LEU A 77 8.57 -10.03 13.91
CA LEU A 77 8.70 -8.76 14.60
C LEU A 77 9.39 -8.89 15.96
N GLU A 78 9.01 -9.89 16.76
CA GLU A 78 9.64 -10.15 18.06
C GLU A 78 11.16 -10.41 17.89
N HIS A 79 11.54 -11.26 16.94
CA HIS A 79 12.95 -11.53 16.64
C HIS A 79 13.68 -10.32 16.08
N HIS A 80 13.03 -9.54 15.21
CA HIS A 80 13.62 -8.29 14.69
C HIS A 80 13.99 -7.36 15.84
N LEU A 81 13.08 -7.14 16.79
CA LEU A 81 13.29 -6.27 17.95
C LEU A 81 14.37 -6.80 18.92
N GLN A 82 14.49 -8.12 19.07
CA GLN A 82 15.55 -8.74 19.87
C GLN A 82 16.93 -8.64 19.18
N SER A 83 16.97 -8.80 17.86
CA SER A 83 18.21 -8.80 17.07
C SER A 83 18.74 -7.39 16.78
N MET A 84 17.84 -6.41 16.67
CA MET A 84 18.11 -5.02 16.34
C MET A 84 17.39 -4.11 17.34
N PRO A 85 17.91 -4.00 18.58
CA PRO A 85 17.28 -3.18 19.63
C PRO A 85 17.36 -1.68 19.36
N ASN A 86 18.13 -1.25 18.35
CA ASN A 86 18.23 0.14 17.97
C ASN A 86 16.99 0.55 17.15
N ASN A 87 16.28 1.57 17.66
CA ASN A 87 15.15 2.26 17.02
C ASN A 87 15.57 2.90 15.68
N THR A 88 15.66 2.09 14.63
CA THR A 88 16.03 2.50 13.27
C THR A 88 14.80 2.74 12.41
N ASP A 89 14.96 3.52 11.34
CA ASP A 89 13.91 3.73 10.32
C ASP A 89 13.39 2.42 9.73
N ALA A 90 14.24 1.39 9.62
CA ALA A 90 13.84 0.05 9.20
C ALA A 90 12.83 -0.59 10.17
N THR A 91 13.01 -0.40 11.47
CA THR A 91 12.08 -0.88 12.50
C THR A 91 10.76 -0.11 12.45
N ALA A 92 10.81 1.19 12.19
CA ALA A 92 9.63 2.01 12.02
C ALA A 92 8.83 1.64 10.77
N SER A 93 9.51 1.36 9.65
CA SER A 93 8.91 0.87 8.40
C SER A 93 8.25 -0.49 8.61
N LEU A 94 8.90 -1.37 9.39
CA LEU A 94 8.32 -2.67 9.75
C LEU A 94 7.02 -2.49 10.57
N PHE A 95 7.02 -1.61 11.57
CA PHE A 95 5.81 -1.30 12.34
C PHE A 95 4.68 -0.71 11.48
N GLN A 96 4.99 0.05 10.42
CA GLN A 96 3.97 0.55 9.50
C GLN A 96 3.39 -0.54 8.64
N ALA A 97 4.23 -1.35 7.99
CA ALA A 97 3.78 -2.52 7.23
C ALA A 97 2.88 -3.39 8.11
N VAL A 98 3.28 -3.54 9.38
CA VAL A 98 2.55 -4.30 10.37
C VAL A 98 1.13 -3.73 10.59
N ALA A 99 1.06 -2.43 10.81
CA ALA A 99 -0.20 -1.77 11.08
C ALA A 99 -1.14 -1.72 9.87
N ILE A 100 -0.61 -1.62 8.64
CA ILE A 100 -1.40 -1.62 7.41
C ILE A 100 -2.12 -2.95 7.27
N THR A 101 -1.40 -4.08 7.40
CA THR A 101 -2.02 -5.41 7.36
C THR A 101 -3.11 -5.56 8.42
N LEU A 102 -2.90 -5.06 9.64
CA LEU A 102 -3.94 -5.10 10.67
C LEU A 102 -5.18 -4.28 10.31
N ALA A 103 -4.99 -3.09 9.73
CA ALA A 103 -6.09 -2.23 9.29
C ALA A 103 -6.89 -2.88 8.15
N ASP A 104 -6.24 -3.55 7.21
CA ASP A 104 -6.90 -4.30 6.12
C ASP A 104 -7.77 -5.43 6.66
N HIS A 105 -7.35 -6.07 7.76
CA HIS A 105 -8.14 -7.06 8.50
C HIS A 105 -9.09 -6.45 9.56
N GLN A 106 -9.34 -5.13 9.49
CA GLN A 106 -10.24 -4.38 10.39
C GLN A 106 -9.82 -4.40 11.88
N LYS A 107 -8.59 -4.80 12.20
CA LYS A 107 -7.99 -4.79 13.54
C LYS A 107 -7.39 -3.41 13.84
N TYR A 108 -8.24 -2.38 13.81
CA TYR A 108 -7.81 -0.98 13.88
C TYR A 108 -7.12 -0.59 15.20
N ALA A 109 -7.56 -1.15 16.33
CA ALA A 109 -6.95 -0.86 17.64
C ALA A 109 -5.50 -1.36 17.73
N GLU A 110 -5.23 -2.60 17.28
CA GLU A 110 -3.87 -3.15 17.20
C GLU A 110 -3.03 -2.36 16.18
N SER A 111 -3.61 -2.00 15.03
CA SER A 111 -2.95 -1.16 14.02
C SER A 111 -2.44 0.17 14.61
N ILE A 112 -3.27 0.86 15.40
CA ILE A 112 -2.91 2.12 16.05
C ILE A 112 -1.74 1.94 17.02
N GLU A 113 -1.67 0.84 17.77
CA GLU A 113 -0.56 0.56 18.69
C GLU A 113 0.77 0.53 17.93
N TYR A 114 0.83 -0.23 16.84
CA TYR A 114 2.03 -0.33 16.01
C TYR A 114 2.37 0.98 15.30
N LEU A 115 1.39 1.73 14.81
CA LEU A 115 1.63 3.05 14.22
C LEU A 115 2.16 4.05 15.23
N LYS A 116 1.69 4.01 16.49
CA LYS A 116 2.25 4.84 17.56
C LYS A 116 3.70 4.47 17.86
N ARG A 117 4.04 3.18 17.86
CA ARG A 117 5.44 2.73 18.00
C ARG A 117 6.30 3.20 16.83
N SER A 118 5.83 3.07 15.60
CA SER A 118 6.52 3.62 14.43
C SER A 118 6.73 5.13 14.56
N LEU A 119 5.69 5.87 14.93
CA LEU A 119 5.73 7.32 15.11
C LEU A 119 6.75 7.76 16.18
N THR A 120 6.97 6.98 17.24
CA THR A 120 8.01 7.29 18.24
C THR A 120 9.43 7.26 17.67
N ILE A 121 9.65 6.46 16.63
CA ILE A 121 10.94 6.34 15.95
C ILE A 121 11.09 7.45 14.89
N CYS A 122 10.08 7.67 14.05
CA CYS A 122 10.18 8.59 12.90
C CYS A 122 10.21 10.08 13.24
N LYS A 123 9.91 10.46 14.49
CA LYS A 123 9.53 11.84 14.88
C LYS A 123 10.51 12.94 14.45
N ASN A 124 11.79 12.62 14.21
CA ASN A 124 12.84 13.60 13.91
C ASN A 124 13.73 13.25 12.69
N GLN A 125 13.40 12.24 11.88
CA GLN A 125 14.36 11.67 10.92
C GLN A 125 13.85 11.69 9.47
N GLU A 126 12.69 11.08 9.20
CA GLU A 126 12.25 10.83 7.83
C GLU A 126 10.83 11.37 7.59
N GLN A 127 10.73 12.47 6.84
CA GLN A 127 9.46 13.15 6.58
C GLN A 127 8.47 12.28 5.78
N ILE A 128 8.96 11.47 4.83
CA ILE A 128 8.11 10.56 4.06
C ILE A 128 7.51 9.47 4.96
N LEU A 129 8.34 8.87 5.82
CA LEU A 129 7.88 7.84 6.75
C LEU A 129 6.93 8.41 7.80
N LEU A 130 7.18 9.64 8.26
CA LEU A 130 6.31 10.37 9.18
C LEU A 130 4.94 10.69 8.55
N PHE A 131 4.94 11.16 7.29
CA PHE A 131 3.73 11.36 6.49
C PHE A 131 2.89 10.08 6.41
N SER A 132 3.52 8.97 6.01
CA SER A 132 2.87 7.66 5.89
C SER A 132 2.27 7.21 7.23
N CYS A 133 3.01 7.38 8.32
CA CYS A 133 2.55 7.11 9.69
C CYS A 133 1.25 7.86 10.02
N TYR A 134 1.20 9.17 9.77
CA TYR A 134 0.02 9.99 10.07
C TYR A 134 -1.17 9.62 9.19
N LYS A 135 -0.94 9.37 7.90
CA LYS A 135 -1.99 8.91 6.99
C LYS A 135 -2.62 7.60 7.48
N HIS A 136 -1.81 6.60 7.82
CA HIS A 136 -2.33 5.31 8.29
C HIS A 136 -2.98 5.39 9.67
N LEU A 137 -2.51 6.27 10.56
CA LEU A 137 -3.20 6.55 11.82
C LEU A 137 -4.60 7.09 11.56
N ALA A 138 -4.74 8.04 10.64
CA ALA A 138 -6.04 8.55 10.28
C ALA A 138 -6.98 7.47 9.73
N THR A 139 -6.48 6.61 8.83
CA THR A 139 -7.26 5.46 8.31
C THR A 139 -7.74 4.55 9.44
N ALA A 140 -6.85 4.21 10.39
CA ALA A 140 -7.22 3.32 11.49
C ALA A 140 -8.23 3.97 12.46
N TYR A 141 -8.07 5.25 12.82
CA TYR A 141 -9.06 5.97 13.63
C TYR A 141 -10.40 6.15 12.89
N ASN A 142 -10.38 6.35 11.58
CA ASN A 142 -11.61 6.39 10.77
C ASN A 142 -12.34 5.05 10.81
N GLY A 143 -11.62 3.92 10.75
CA GLY A 143 -12.18 2.57 10.93
C GLY A 143 -12.83 2.34 12.30
N LEU A 144 -12.30 3.00 13.35
CA LEU A 144 -12.92 3.04 14.69
C LEU A 144 -14.06 4.07 14.82
N LYS A 145 -14.39 4.79 13.74
CA LYS A 145 -15.37 5.91 13.72
C LYS A 145 -14.96 7.08 14.62
N GLU A 146 -13.69 7.19 14.98
CA GLU A 146 -13.12 8.32 15.71
C GLU A 146 -12.72 9.44 14.74
N PHE A 147 -13.70 10.01 14.04
CA PHE A 147 -13.48 10.92 12.91
C PHE A 147 -12.72 12.20 13.27
N GLN A 148 -12.91 12.73 14.48
CA GLN A 148 -12.18 13.91 14.95
C GLN A 148 -10.70 13.61 15.18
N THR A 149 -10.36 12.42 15.67
CA THR A 149 -8.98 12.00 15.85
C THR A 149 -8.33 11.72 14.50
N ALA A 150 -9.05 11.07 13.60
CA ALA A 150 -8.60 10.85 12.22
C ALA A 150 -8.30 12.18 11.51
N ASP A 151 -9.16 13.19 11.66
CA ASP A 151 -8.97 14.52 11.07
C ASP A 151 -7.68 15.19 11.56
N LYS A 152 -7.38 15.13 12.86
CA LYS A 152 -6.12 15.65 13.42
C LYS A 152 -4.88 15.01 12.79
N TYR A 153 -4.94 13.72 12.48
CA TYR A 153 -3.83 13.01 11.84
C TYR A 153 -3.76 13.30 10.33
N LEU A 154 -4.89 13.44 9.65
CA LEU A 154 -4.94 13.90 8.25
C LEU A 154 -4.32 15.29 8.10
N GLN A 155 -4.65 16.23 8.99
CA GLN A 155 -4.06 17.58 8.98
C GLN A 155 -2.54 17.53 9.08
N LYS A 156 -2.00 16.74 10.02
CA LYS A 156 -0.55 16.54 10.14
C LYS A 156 0.09 15.90 8.90
N ALA A 157 -0.59 14.94 8.28
CA ALA A 157 -0.13 14.34 7.02
C ALA A 157 -0.12 15.38 5.88
N ILE A 158 -1.17 16.19 5.77
CA ILE A 158 -1.27 17.27 4.76
C ILE A 158 -0.17 18.32 4.98
N GLU A 159 0.08 18.74 6.21
CA GLU A 159 1.17 19.66 6.55
C GLU A 159 2.52 19.16 6.04
N ILE A 160 2.84 17.89 6.28
CA ILE A 160 4.09 17.29 5.77
C ILE A 160 4.07 17.18 4.25
N ALA A 161 2.96 16.75 3.66
CA ALA A 161 2.85 16.59 2.21
C ALA A 161 3.11 17.92 1.47
N HIS A 162 2.67 19.06 2.01
CA HIS A 162 3.00 20.39 1.45
C HIS A 162 4.50 20.72 1.47
N THR A 163 5.27 20.13 2.38
CA THR A 163 6.73 20.29 2.42
C THR A 163 7.46 19.35 1.46
N LEU A 164 6.78 18.33 0.92
CA LEU A 164 7.37 17.27 0.11
C LEU A 164 6.90 17.37 -1.34
N SER A 165 7.76 17.90 -2.22
CA SER A 165 7.46 18.03 -3.65
C SER A 165 7.20 16.70 -4.38
N SER A 166 7.53 15.56 -3.76
CA SER A 166 7.33 14.22 -4.31
C SER A 166 5.95 13.63 -4.04
N ILE A 167 5.14 14.24 -3.17
CA ILE A 167 3.85 13.69 -2.75
C ILE A 167 2.72 14.37 -3.53
N ASP A 168 1.90 13.57 -4.20
CA ASP A 168 0.62 14.04 -4.71
C ASP A 168 -0.33 14.30 -3.53
N LEU A 169 -0.81 15.55 -3.44
CA LEU A 169 -1.74 15.99 -2.40
C LEU A 169 -3.17 15.51 -2.66
N SER A 170 -3.51 15.12 -3.89
CA SER A 170 -4.86 14.69 -4.27
C SER A 170 -5.38 13.51 -3.42
N PRO A 171 -4.66 12.38 -3.28
CA PRO A 171 -5.10 11.26 -2.46
C PRO A 171 -5.37 11.61 -0.98
N ILE A 172 -4.52 12.44 -0.36
CA ILE A 172 -4.70 12.77 1.06
C ILE A 172 -5.91 13.69 1.29
N TYR A 173 -6.23 14.57 0.33
CA TYR A 173 -7.46 15.34 0.37
C TYR A 173 -8.71 14.49 0.09
N VAL A 174 -8.61 13.43 -0.73
CA VAL A 174 -9.68 12.44 -0.86
C VAL A 174 -9.92 11.72 0.46
N ASP A 175 -8.87 11.32 1.17
CA ASP A 175 -8.98 10.67 2.48
C ASP A 175 -9.62 11.62 3.51
N SER A 176 -9.26 12.90 3.49
CA SER A 176 -9.91 13.95 4.30
C SER A 176 -11.40 14.10 3.99
N GLY A 177 -11.75 14.13 2.70
CA GLY A 177 -13.15 14.19 2.27
C GLY A 177 -13.94 12.95 2.69
N ASN A 178 -13.36 11.76 2.59
CA ASN A 178 -13.96 10.52 3.06
C ASN A 178 -14.20 10.56 4.57
N ASN A 179 -13.23 11.07 5.35
CA ASN A 179 -13.37 11.19 6.80
C ASN A 179 -14.54 12.10 7.19
N HIS A 180 -14.64 13.28 6.59
CA HIS A 180 -15.75 14.20 6.82
C HIS A 180 -17.09 13.65 6.34
N TYR A 181 -17.10 12.93 5.20
CA TYR A 181 -18.30 12.28 4.69
C TYR A 181 -18.84 11.24 5.67
N GLN A 182 -17.98 10.36 6.20
CA GLN A 182 -18.36 9.36 7.20
C GLN A 182 -18.82 10.01 8.51
N ALA A 183 -18.24 11.17 8.85
CA ALA A 183 -18.68 12.01 9.97
C ALA A 183 -19.97 12.81 9.72
N GLN A 184 -20.57 12.70 8.53
CA GLN A 184 -21.74 13.49 8.08
C GLN A 184 -21.49 15.00 7.97
N ASN A 185 -20.23 15.43 7.95
CA ASN A 185 -19.82 16.82 7.74
C ASN A 185 -19.73 17.11 6.22
N TYR A 186 -20.86 17.07 5.52
CA TYR A 186 -20.91 17.11 4.05
C TYR A 186 -20.24 18.34 3.44
N GLN A 187 -20.37 19.52 4.05
CA GLN A 187 -19.74 20.74 3.56
C GLN A 187 -18.20 20.65 3.59
N GLN A 188 -17.63 20.09 4.66
CA GLN A 188 -16.17 19.89 4.76
C GLN A 188 -15.69 18.77 3.83
N ALA A 189 -16.53 17.75 3.61
CA ALA A 189 -16.25 16.70 2.64
C ALA A 189 -16.14 17.27 1.22
N LEU A 190 -17.11 18.09 0.79
CA LEU A 190 -17.08 18.78 -0.50
C LEU A 190 -15.85 19.68 -0.65
N LEU A 191 -15.51 20.45 0.38
CA LEU A 191 -14.32 21.31 0.36
C LEU A 191 -13.03 20.49 0.19
N SER A 192 -12.92 19.36 0.88
CA SER A 192 -11.76 18.47 0.78
C SER A 192 -11.68 17.80 -0.59
N TYR A 193 -12.80 17.31 -1.13
CA TYR A 193 -12.84 16.75 -2.49
C TYR A 193 -12.53 17.81 -3.56
N GLY A 194 -12.95 19.07 -3.36
CA GLY A 194 -12.55 20.19 -4.21
C GLY A 194 -11.04 20.38 -4.26
N LYS A 195 -10.39 20.43 -3.08
CA LYS A 195 -8.92 20.49 -3.00
C LYS A 195 -8.26 19.28 -3.66
N ALA A 196 -8.82 18.08 -3.52
CA ALA A 196 -8.29 16.91 -4.21
C ALA A 196 -8.29 17.07 -5.74
N LEU A 197 -9.33 17.68 -6.30
CA LEU A 197 -9.38 18.00 -7.74
C LEU A 197 -8.37 19.06 -8.15
N GLU A 198 -8.12 20.08 -7.32
CA GLU A 198 -7.12 21.13 -7.59
C GLU A 198 -5.70 20.57 -7.70
N PHE A 199 -5.35 19.59 -6.84
CA PHE A 199 -4.01 18.97 -6.84
C PHE A 199 -3.88 17.78 -7.81
N SER A 200 -4.99 17.29 -8.37
CA SER A 200 -4.96 16.16 -9.31
C SER A 200 -4.35 16.59 -10.65
N GLN A 201 -3.17 16.07 -10.98
CA GLN A 201 -2.54 16.28 -12.30
C GLN A 201 -3.40 15.74 -13.46
N LEU A 202 -4.26 14.78 -13.17
CA LEU A 202 -5.28 14.29 -14.10
C LEU A 202 -6.58 15.08 -13.84
N HIS A 203 -6.91 15.99 -14.75
CA HIS A 203 -8.17 16.76 -14.72
C HIS A 203 -9.44 15.87 -14.66
N ASN A 204 -9.32 14.57 -14.93
CA ASN A 204 -10.40 13.58 -14.89
C ASN A 204 -10.25 12.59 -13.72
N ASN A 205 -10.12 13.05 -12.48
CA ASN A 205 -10.28 12.13 -11.34
C ASN A 205 -11.77 11.77 -11.16
N LEU A 206 -12.25 10.82 -11.96
CA LEU A 206 -13.63 10.34 -11.98
C LEU A 206 -14.09 9.84 -10.61
N SER A 207 -13.16 9.28 -9.83
CA SER A 207 -13.47 8.77 -8.48
C SER A 207 -13.88 9.90 -7.53
N THR A 208 -13.17 11.04 -7.56
CA THR A 208 -13.47 12.20 -6.73
C THR A 208 -14.75 12.90 -7.19
N HIS A 209 -14.98 13.01 -8.50
CA HIS A 209 -16.25 13.53 -9.04
C HIS A 209 -17.46 12.69 -8.58
N LEU A 210 -17.32 11.36 -8.56
CA LEU A 210 -18.36 10.47 -8.07
C LEU A 210 -18.62 10.66 -6.57
N LYS A 211 -17.57 10.87 -5.76
CA LYS A 211 -17.72 11.17 -4.33
C LYS A 211 -18.48 12.48 -4.11
N ILE A 212 -18.18 13.53 -4.88
CA ILE A 212 -18.90 14.81 -4.83
C ILE A 212 -20.38 14.63 -5.23
N PHE A 213 -20.65 13.89 -6.30
CA PHE A 213 -22.00 13.53 -6.73
C PHE A 213 -22.81 12.86 -5.61
N ILE A 214 -22.21 11.87 -4.93
CA ILE A 214 -22.86 11.16 -3.82
C ILE A 214 -23.23 12.13 -2.70
N VAL A 215 -22.33 13.06 -2.34
CA VAL A 215 -22.60 14.06 -1.29
C VAL A 215 -23.78 14.95 -1.67
N TYR A 216 -23.79 15.52 -2.87
CA TYR A 216 -24.90 16.37 -3.33
C TYR A 216 -26.23 15.62 -3.42
N THR A 217 -26.19 14.33 -3.81
CA THR A 217 -27.38 13.48 -3.83
C THR A 217 -27.98 13.31 -2.43
N ILE A 218 -27.14 13.08 -1.42
CA ILE A 218 -27.57 12.95 -0.02
C ILE A 218 -28.12 14.28 0.53
N GLN A 219 -27.58 15.41 0.08
CA GLN A 219 -28.06 16.75 0.46
C GLN A 219 -29.32 17.20 -0.30
N ASN A 220 -29.85 16.37 -1.22
CA ASN A 220 -30.95 16.72 -2.13
C ASN A 220 -30.66 17.92 -3.05
N GLU A 221 -29.39 18.18 -3.35
CA GLU A 221 -28.97 19.22 -4.28
C GLU A 221 -28.89 18.66 -5.71
N SER A 222 -30.06 18.36 -6.28
CA SER A 222 -30.18 17.58 -7.52
C SER A 222 -29.50 18.23 -8.74
N THR A 223 -29.44 19.55 -8.81
CA THR A 223 -28.78 20.28 -9.91
C THR A 223 -27.26 20.11 -9.89
N HIS A 224 -26.62 20.25 -8.72
CA HIS A 224 -25.19 20.00 -8.56
C HIS A 224 -24.87 18.53 -8.81
N ALA A 225 -25.66 17.61 -8.27
CA ALA A 225 -25.49 16.18 -8.49
C ALA A 225 -25.52 15.83 -9.99
N LEU A 226 -26.53 16.30 -10.73
CA LEU A 226 -26.66 16.03 -12.17
C LEU A 226 -25.42 16.49 -12.95
N ASN A 227 -24.89 17.68 -12.66
CA ASN A 227 -23.70 18.22 -13.34
C ASN A 227 -22.47 17.32 -13.15
N TYR A 228 -22.21 16.85 -11.93
CA TYR A 228 -21.08 15.95 -11.65
C TYR A 228 -21.27 14.56 -12.26
N TYR A 229 -22.51 14.07 -12.30
CA TYR A 229 -22.86 12.79 -12.93
C TYR A 229 -22.68 12.85 -14.46
N GLU A 230 -23.18 13.91 -15.09
CA GLU A 230 -22.99 14.14 -16.53
C GLU A 230 -21.52 14.27 -16.90
N HIS A 231 -20.73 15.01 -16.11
CA HIS A 231 -19.29 15.09 -16.31
C HIS A 231 -18.64 13.70 -16.25
N ASN A 232 -18.99 12.87 -15.27
CA ASN A 232 -18.46 11.51 -15.15
C ASN A 232 -18.76 10.65 -16.38
N ILE A 233 -20.01 10.70 -16.87
CA ILE A 233 -20.43 9.96 -18.07
C ILE A 233 -19.69 10.45 -19.31
N ARG A 234 -19.63 11.77 -19.53
CA ARG A 234 -18.95 12.36 -20.70
C ARG A 234 -17.47 11.98 -20.73
N SER A 235 -16.80 12.03 -19.58
CA SER A 235 -15.39 11.67 -19.47
C SER A 235 -15.14 10.18 -19.71
N ARG A 236 -16.00 9.27 -19.18
CA ARG A 236 -15.91 7.82 -19.50
C ARG A 236 -16.15 7.52 -20.98
N LEU A 237 -17.14 8.17 -21.60
CA LEU A 237 -17.42 8.02 -23.03
C LEU A 237 -16.24 8.50 -23.89
N ALA A 238 -15.58 9.60 -23.49
CA ALA A 238 -14.39 10.09 -24.17
C ALA A 238 -13.19 9.12 -24.05
N GLU A 239 -12.99 8.50 -22.88
CA GLU A 239 -11.96 7.47 -22.69
C GLU A 239 -12.23 6.25 -23.58
N MET A 240 -13.47 5.74 -23.58
CA MET A 240 -13.84 4.58 -24.40
C MET A 240 -13.68 4.83 -25.90
N THR A 241 -14.09 6.00 -26.39
CA THR A 241 -13.95 6.34 -27.82
C THR A 241 -12.48 6.57 -28.21
N GLY A 242 -11.66 7.18 -27.34
CA GLY A 242 -10.22 7.31 -27.56
C GLY A 242 -9.50 5.97 -27.64
N LEU A 243 -9.81 5.03 -26.73
CA LEU A 243 -9.30 3.65 -26.75
C LEU A 243 -9.69 2.91 -28.04
N PHE A 244 -10.95 3.02 -28.45
CA PHE A 244 -11.44 2.40 -29.70
C PHE A 244 -10.70 2.93 -30.93
N MET A 245 -10.44 4.23 -31.00
CA MET A 245 -9.67 4.84 -32.10
C MET A 245 -8.20 4.39 -32.12
N LEU A 246 -7.57 4.20 -30.95
CA LEU A 246 -6.21 3.68 -30.84
C LEU A 246 -6.14 2.22 -31.31
N GLU A 247 -7.08 1.36 -30.91
CA GLU A 247 -7.14 -0.03 -31.37
C GLU A 247 -7.35 -0.14 -32.89
N LEU A 248 -8.25 0.67 -33.45
CA LEU A 248 -8.45 0.77 -34.90
C LEU A 248 -7.17 1.21 -35.63
N SER A 249 -6.44 2.19 -35.08
CA SER A 249 -5.18 2.65 -35.66
C SER A 249 -4.08 1.59 -35.61
N ALA A 250 -4.04 0.79 -34.55
CA ALA A 250 -3.11 -0.33 -34.40
C ALA A 250 -3.43 -1.49 -35.35
N LEU A 251 -4.72 -1.75 -35.63
CA LEU A 251 -5.17 -2.72 -36.63
C LEU A 251 -4.93 -2.25 -38.07
N ALA A 252 -4.99 -0.94 -38.31
CA ALA A 252 -4.75 -0.33 -39.62
C ALA A 252 -3.25 -0.10 -39.92
N ALA A 253 -2.37 -0.25 -38.93
CA ALA A 253 -0.93 -0.14 -39.14
C ALA A 253 -0.43 -1.27 -40.07
N PRO A 254 0.26 -0.95 -41.17
CA PRO A 254 0.77 -1.97 -42.09
C PRO A 254 1.74 -2.89 -41.34
N LYS A 255 1.46 -4.21 -41.34
CA LYS A 255 2.39 -5.20 -40.78
C LYS A 255 3.77 -4.97 -41.43
N PRO A 256 4.86 -4.93 -40.64
CA PRO A 256 6.18 -4.74 -41.22
C PRO A 256 6.40 -5.81 -42.28
N LEU A 257 6.67 -5.37 -43.52
CA LEU A 257 7.11 -6.26 -44.58
C LEU A 257 8.32 -7.00 -44.03
N LYS A 258 8.17 -8.31 -43.78
CA LYS A 258 9.31 -9.20 -43.63
C LYS A 258 10.04 -9.16 -44.98
N LEU A 259 11.01 -8.27 -45.10
CA LEU A 259 11.96 -8.30 -46.21
C LEU A 259 12.61 -9.70 -46.18
N PRO A 260 12.44 -10.51 -47.23
CA PRO A 260 13.15 -11.77 -47.30
C PRO A 260 14.64 -11.42 -47.34
N PHE A 261 15.40 -11.98 -46.39
CA PHE A 261 16.85 -11.87 -46.34
C PHE A 261 17.43 -12.15 -47.74
N GLN A 262 17.95 -11.11 -48.39
CA GLN A 262 18.91 -11.28 -49.48
C GLN A 262 20.23 -11.71 -48.83
N LEU A 263 20.49 -13.01 -48.89
CA LEU A 263 21.84 -13.53 -48.83
C LEU A 263 22.43 -13.38 -50.23
N GLU A 264 23.26 -12.37 -50.43
CA GLU A 264 24.24 -12.36 -51.53
C GLU A 264 25.65 -12.26 -50.95
N TYR A 265 26.52 -13.06 -51.57
CA TYR A 265 27.83 -13.55 -51.17
C TYR A 265 28.96 -12.54 -51.38
N ALA A 266 30.01 -12.62 -50.56
CA ALA A 266 31.41 -12.87 -50.97
C ALA A 266 32.30 -13.05 -49.72
#